data_AF-A0A356NPC7-F1
#
_entry.id   AF-A0A356NPC7-F1
#
_cell.length_a   1.000
_cell.length_b   1.000
_cell.length_c   1.000
_cell.angle_alpha   90.00
_cell.angle_beta   90.00
_cell.angle_gamma   90.00
#
_symmetry.space_group_name_H-M   'P 1'
#
loop_
_entity.id
_entity.type
_entity.pdbx_description
1 polymer ?
#
loop_
_entity_poly.entity_id
_entity_poly.type
_entity_poly.pdbx_seq_one_letter_code
_entity_poly.pdbx_strand_id
1 'polypeptide(L)'
;ALLIGLCSSAVCYFSATSLKQKLGYDDSLDVFGVHGVGGVVGAVLTGVCAAPALGGSYTEIPSIGLQVVAQIKSVIVTIAWSGVVSVIALFIIDKTMGLRVSDEEEMMGLDQACHGESGYNS
;
A
#
# COMPACT_ATOMS: atom_id res chain seq x y z
N ALA A 1 7.08 -18.25 -7.21
CA ALA A 1 7.48 -16.96 -7.82
C ALA A 1 6.57 -16.54 -8.97
N LEU A 2 6.51 -17.30 -10.08
CA LEU A 2 5.72 -16.91 -11.27
C LEU A 2 4.24 -16.66 -10.99
N LEU A 3 3.58 -17.54 -10.21
CA LEU A 3 2.18 -17.36 -9.83
C LEU A 3 1.94 -16.04 -9.08
N ILE A 4 2.75 -15.77 -8.04
CA ILE A 4 2.65 -14.53 -7.25
C ILE A 4 2.92 -13.32 -8.14
N GLY A 5 3.98 -13.35 -8.95
CA GLY A 5 4.31 -12.23 -9.84
C GLY A 5 3.21 -11.93 -10.86
N LEU A 6 2.59 -12.95 -11.45
CA LEU A 6 1.50 -12.79 -12.41
C LEU A 6 0.24 -12.24 -11.74
N CYS A 7 -0.16 -12.79 -10.59
CA CYS A 7 -1.33 -12.31 -9.86
C CYS A 7 -1.12 -10.91 -9.30
N SER A 8 0.01 -10.64 -8.65
CA SER A 8 0.34 -9.32 -8.10
C SER A 8 0.41 -8.26 -9.20
N SER A 9 1.07 -8.52 -10.33
CA SER A 9 1.16 -7.54 -11.41
C SER A 9 -0.22 -7.18 -12.00
N ALA A 10 -1.07 -8.17 -12.27
CA ALA A 10 -2.41 -7.93 -12.78
C ALA A 10 -3.29 -7.14 -11.81
N VAL A 11 -3.29 -7.51 -10.52
CA VAL A 11 -4.13 -6.86 -9.50
C VAL A 11 -3.60 -5.46 -9.15
N CYS A 12 -2.28 -5.28 -9.03
CA CYS A 12 -1.68 -3.96 -8.80
C CYS A 12 -1.95 -3.01 -9.96
N TYR A 13 -1.79 -3.47 -11.21
CA TYR A 13 -2.10 -2.65 -12.38
C TYR A 13 -3.56 -2.20 -12.38
N PHE A 14 -4.50 -3.11 -12.14
CA PHE A 14 -5.91 -2.77 -12.02
C PHE A 14 -6.16 -1.78 -10.88
N SER A 15 -5.50 -1.97 -9.72
CA SER A 15 -5.67 -1.10 -8.56
C SER A 15 -5.17 0.33 -8.81
N ALA A 16 -3.97 0.46 -9.36
CA ALA A 16 -3.30 1.73 -9.63
C ALA A 16 -3.94 2.51 -10.80
N THR A 17 -4.62 1.84 -11.74
CA THR A 17 -5.20 2.52 -12.91
C THR A 17 -6.70 2.73 -12.77
N SER A 18 -7.45 1.67 -12.50
CA SER A 18 -8.90 1.66 -12.63
C SER A 18 -9.61 1.77 -11.29
N LEU A 19 -9.12 1.08 -10.27
CA LEU A 19 -9.76 1.06 -8.95
C LEU A 19 -9.66 2.42 -8.26
N LYS A 20 -8.49 3.05 -8.28
CA LYS A 20 -8.30 4.38 -7.68
C LYS A 20 -9.21 5.44 -8.28
N GLN A 21 -9.33 5.45 -9.61
CA GLN A 21 -10.22 6.37 -10.32
C GLN A 21 -11.69 6.14 -9.96
N LYS A 22 -12.10 4.87 -9.84
CA LYS A 22 -13.48 4.51 -9.45
C LYS A 22 -13.80 4.88 -8.00
N LEU A 23 -12.83 4.81 -7.11
CA LEU A 23 -12.99 5.13 -5.68
C LEU A 23 -12.69 6.60 -5.36
N GLY A 24 -12.10 7.35 -6.28
CA GLY A 24 -11.89 8.79 -6.18
C GLY A 24 -10.83 9.22 -5.15
N TYR A 25 -9.93 8.33 -4.74
CA TYR A 25 -8.84 8.67 -3.82
C TYR A 25 -7.60 9.16 -4.58
N ASP A 26 -6.92 10.17 -4.01
CA ASP A 26 -5.64 10.70 -4.51
C ASP A 26 -4.48 9.95 -3.84
N ASP A 27 -4.05 8.87 -4.50
CA ASP A 27 -2.80 8.16 -4.20
C ASP A 27 -1.79 8.54 -5.27
N SER A 28 -1.13 9.68 -5.05
CA SER A 28 -0.40 10.41 -6.08
C SER A 28 0.71 9.60 -6.76
N LEU A 29 1.32 8.66 -6.01
CA LEU A 29 2.40 7.78 -6.48
C LEU A 29 2.02 6.29 -6.46
N ASP A 30 0.72 5.98 -6.42
CA ASP A 30 0.20 4.60 -6.44
C ASP A 30 0.74 3.71 -5.31
N VAL A 31 1.06 4.29 -4.15
CA VAL A 31 1.64 3.55 -3.02
C VAL A 31 0.69 2.50 -2.48
N PHE A 32 -0.59 2.85 -2.32
CA PHE A 32 -1.61 1.92 -1.88
C PHE A 32 -1.90 0.87 -2.95
N GLY A 33 -2.02 1.28 -4.22
CA GLY A 33 -2.32 0.38 -5.34
C GLY A 33 -1.23 -0.65 -5.61
N VAL A 34 0.04 -0.27 -5.48
CA VAL A 34 1.19 -1.16 -5.75
C VAL A 34 1.63 -1.89 -4.48
N HIS A 35 1.93 -1.17 -3.40
CA HIS A 35 2.49 -1.77 -2.19
C HIS A 35 1.41 -2.35 -1.28
N GLY A 36 0.32 -1.60 -1.05
CA GLY A 36 -0.79 -2.04 -0.22
C GLY A 36 -1.47 -3.28 -0.79
N VAL A 37 -2.06 -3.15 -1.98
CA VAL A 37 -2.78 -4.27 -2.64
C VAL A 37 -1.83 -5.39 -3.05
N GLY A 38 -0.64 -5.07 -3.57
CA GLY A 38 0.37 -6.08 -3.93
C GLY A 38 0.82 -6.90 -2.73
N GLY A 39 1.00 -6.25 -1.58
CA GLY A 39 1.32 -6.89 -0.31
C GLY A 39 0.23 -7.86 0.15
N VAL A 40 -1.05 -7.48 0.04
CA VAL A 40 -2.19 -8.35 0.35
C VAL A 40 -2.19 -9.60 -0.55
N VAL A 41 -2.09 -9.42 -1.86
CA VAL A 41 -2.09 -10.54 -2.82
C VAL A 41 -0.90 -11.47 -2.56
N GLY A 42 0.30 -10.91 -2.36
CA GLY A 42 1.50 -11.68 -2.05
C GLY A 42 1.38 -12.46 -0.75
N ALA A 43 0.88 -11.83 0.32
CA ALA A 43 0.72 -12.47 1.62
C ALA A 43 -0.29 -13.64 1.57
N VAL A 44 -1.43 -13.47 0.89
CA VAL A 44 -2.45 -14.53 0.75
C VAL A 44 -1.90 -15.68 -0.10
N LEU A 45 -1.26 -15.39 -1.23
CA LEU A 45 -0.67 -16.42 -2.09
C LEU A 45 0.54 -17.12 -1.46
N THR A 46 1.25 -16.45 -0.55
CA THR A 46 2.28 -17.08 0.29
C THR A 46 1.66 -18.19 1.14
N GLY A 47 0.42 -18.00 1.62
CA GLY A 47 -0.29 -19.05 2.35
C GLY A 47 -0.52 -20.33 1.55
N VAL A 48 -0.57 -20.23 0.22
CA VAL A 48 -0.63 -21.38 -0.69
C VAL A 48 0.78 -21.89 -1.02
N CYS A 49 1.64 -20.99 -1.51
CA CYS A 49 2.94 -21.35 -2.08
C CYS A 49 3.97 -21.82 -1.04
N ALA A 50 3.75 -21.56 0.26
CA ALA A 50 4.62 -22.05 1.33
C ALA A 50 4.48 -23.57 1.59
N ALA A 51 3.51 -24.24 0.95
CA ALA A 51 3.30 -25.67 1.13
C ALA A 51 4.50 -26.52 0.66
N PRO A 52 4.89 -27.56 1.42
CA PRO A 52 5.93 -28.51 1.02
C PRO A 52 5.68 -29.17 -0.34
N ALA A 53 4.42 -29.48 -0.65
CA ALA A 53 4.03 -30.06 -1.94
C ALA A 53 4.30 -29.12 -3.14
N LEU A 54 4.50 -27.82 -2.88
CA LEU A 54 4.83 -26.80 -3.89
C LEU A 54 6.28 -26.31 -3.78
N GLY A 55 7.12 -27.01 -3.01
CA GLY A 55 8.53 -26.68 -2.81
C GLY A 55 8.80 -25.62 -1.74
N GLY A 56 7.78 -25.25 -0.95
CA GLY A 56 7.94 -24.40 0.23
C GLY A 56 8.32 -25.21 1.48
N SER A 57 8.41 -24.52 2.61
CA SER A 57 8.50 -25.15 3.93
C SER A 57 7.46 -24.51 4.82
N TYR A 58 6.59 -25.31 5.43
CA TYR A 58 5.77 -24.81 6.52
C TYR A 58 6.69 -24.35 7.64
N THR A 59 6.34 -23.24 8.28
CA THR A 59 7.05 -22.76 9.45
C THR A 59 6.49 -23.43 10.70
N GLU A 60 5.16 -23.55 10.83
CA GLU A 60 4.50 -24.24 11.97
C GLU A 60 3.10 -24.78 11.68
N ILE A 61 2.44 -24.33 10.60
CA ILE A 61 1.04 -24.65 10.30
C ILE A 61 0.97 -25.76 9.23
N PRO A 62 0.36 -26.92 9.51
CA PRO A 62 0.55 -28.13 8.69
C PRO A 62 -0.31 -28.21 7.44
N SER A 63 -1.15 -27.21 7.13
CA SER A 63 -2.03 -27.26 5.96
C SER A 63 -2.13 -25.92 5.24
N ILE A 64 -2.29 -25.98 3.92
CA ILE A 64 -2.50 -24.81 3.05
C ILE A 64 -3.68 -23.97 3.55
N GLY A 65 -4.82 -24.62 3.86
CA GLY A 65 -6.01 -23.90 4.31
C GLY A 65 -5.77 -23.11 5.59
N LEU A 66 -5.13 -23.73 6.59
CA LEU A 66 -4.80 -23.05 7.84
C LEU A 66 -3.76 -21.95 7.63
N GLN A 67 -2.77 -22.16 6.76
CA GLN A 67 -1.76 -21.15 6.44
C GLN A 67 -2.39 -19.94 5.74
N VAL A 68 -3.29 -20.15 4.77
CA VAL A 68 -4.03 -19.04 4.11
C VAL A 68 -4.84 -18.25 5.14
N VAL A 69 -5.54 -18.92 6.05
CA VAL A 69 -6.28 -18.25 7.13
C VAL A 69 -5.34 -17.44 8.04
N ALA A 70 -4.17 -17.98 8.39
CA ALA A 70 -3.18 -17.26 9.18
C ALA A 70 -2.65 -16.01 8.44
N GLN A 71 -2.37 -16.11 7.14
CA GLN A 71 -1.95 -14.97 6.32
C GLN A 71 -3.04 -13.91 6.21
N ILE A 72 -4.31 -14.29 6.04
CA ILE A 72 -5.44 -13.35 6.02
C ILE A 72 -5.54 -12.62 7.37
N LYS A 73 -5.42 -13.35 8.49
CA LYS A 73 -5.40 -12.74 9.83
C LYS A 73 -4.26 -11.74 9.97
N SER A 74 -3.06 -12.11 9.53
CA SER A 74 -1.89 -11.22 9.54
C SER A 74 -2.14 -9.96 8.72
N VAL A 75 -2.68 -10.09 7.50
CA VAL A 75 -3.04 -8.94 6.66
C VAL A 75 -4.04 -8.01 7.34
N ILE A 76 -5.12 -8.55 7.90
CA ILE A 76 -6.16 -7.75 8.58
C ILE A 76 -5.56 -6.99 9.77
N VAL A 77 -4.75 -7.67 10.60
CA VAL A 77 -4.09 -7.04 11.75
C VAL A 77 -3.14 -5.94 11.29
N THR A 78 -2.33 -6.19 10.25
CA THR A 78 -1.39 -5.20 9.71
C THR A 78 -2.13 -3.98 9.15
N ILE A 79 -3.21 -4.16 8.38
CA ILE A 79 -4.03 -3.06 7.85
C ILE A 79 -4.68 -2.26 8.98
N ALA A 80 -5.26 -2.94 9.97
CA ALA A 80 -5.88 -2.27 11.11
C ALA A 80 -4.85 -1.46 11.91
N TRP A 81 -3.70 -2.06 12.21
CA TRP A 81 -2.62 -1.40 12.93
C TRP A 81 -2.07 -0.20 12.16
N SER A 82 -1.62 -0.41 10.92
CA SER A 82 -1.01 0.66 10.13
C SER A 82 -2.01 1.78 9.82
N GLY A 83 -3.25 1.44 9.48
CA GLY A 83 -4.31 2.39 9.21
C GLY A 83 -4.67 3.24 10.42
N VAL A 84 -4.95 2.60 11.57
CA VAL A 84 -5.34 3.34 12.80
C VAL A 84 -4.21 4.22 13.29
N VAL A 85 -2.98 3.68 13.38
CA VAL A 85 -1.82 4.44 13.86
C VAL A 85 -1.52 5.62 12.93
N SER A 86 -1.58 5.41 11.61
CA SER A 86 -1.33 6.49 10.64
C SER A 86 -2.40 7.58 10.72
N VAL A 87 -3.69 7.22 10.79
CA VAL A 87 -4.78 8.20 10.92
C VAL A 87 -4.62 9.03 12.19
N ILE A 88 -4.30 8.40 13.33
CA ILE A 88 -4.08 9.12 14.58
C ILE A 88 -2.88 10.07 14.46
N ALA A 89 -1.75 9.59 13.93
CA ALA A 89 -0.54 10.40 13.79
C ALA A 89 -0.76 11.59 12.85
N LEU A 90 -1.34 11.37 11.67
CA LEU A 90 -1.62 12.41 10.68
C LEU A 90 -2.64 13.42 11.22
N PHE A 91 -3.66 12.98 11.96
CA PHE A 91 -4.62 13.87 12.60
C PHE A 91 -3.97 14.77 13.67
N ILE A 92 -3.05 14.22 14.47
CA ILE A 92 -2.31 15.01 15.46
C ILE A 92 -1.45 16.07 14.75
N ILE A 93 -0.73 15.70 13.70
CA ILE A 93 0.09 16.64 12.91
C ILE A 93 -0.80 17.74 12.31
N ASP A 94 -1.90 17.37 11.67
CA ASP A 94 -2.86 18.31 11.07
C ASP A 94 -3.38 19.34 12.08
N LYS A 95 -3.64 18.93 13.32
CA LYS A 95 -4.18 19.81 14.36
C LYS A 95 -3.13 20.63 15.11
N THR A 96 -1.86 20.26 15.03
CA THR A 96 -0.79 20.93 15.80
C THR A 96 0.06 21.86 14.95
N MET A 97 0.39 21.44 13.73
CA MET A 97 1.27 22.20 12.83
C MET A 97 0.74 22.34 11.40
N GLY A 98 -0.34 21.63 11.05
CA GLY A 98 -0.88 21.56 9.70
C GLY A 98 -0.16 20.50 8.87
N LEU A 99 -0.92 19.66 8.17
CA LEU A 99 -0.37 18.57 7.35
C LEU A 99 -0.18 18.95 5.88
N ARG A 100 -1.10 19.77 5.33
CA ARG A 100 -1.10 20.23 3.93
C ARG A 100 -0.78 21.71 3.88
N VAL A 101 -0.07 22.13 2.84
CA VAL A 101 0.16 23.55 2.51
C VAL A 101 -1.17 24.24 2.18
N SER A 102 -1.17 25.56 2.15
CA SER A 102 -2.35 26.32 1.71
C SER A 102 -2.64 26.13 0.21
N ASP A 103 -3.89 26.36 -0.21
CA ASP A 103 -4.28 26.27 -1.63
C ASP A 103 -3.46 27.22 -2.53
N GLU A 104 -3.05 28.38 -2.00
CA GLU A 104 -2.22 29.35 -2.71
C GLU A 104 -0.79 28.82 -2.93
N GLU A 105 -0.19 28.24 -1.89
CA GLU A 105 1.14 27.61 -1.98
C GLU A 105 1.11 26.38 -2.90
N GLU A 106 0.04 25.58 -2.86
CA GLU A 106 -0.16 24.45 -3.76
C GLU A 106 -0.27 24.90 -5.23
N MET A 107 -1.00 25.99 -5.51
CA MET A 107 -1.09 26.57 -6.86
C MET A 107 0.24 27.17 -7.36
N MET A 108 1.03 27.74 -6.46
CA MET A 108 2.35 28.30 -6.78
C MET A 108 3.38 27.20 -7.08
N GLY A 109 3.21 26.03 -6.48
CA GLY A 109 4.14 24.91 -6.53
C GLY A 109 5.10 24.92 -5.33
N LEU A 110 5.33 23.74 -4.73
CA LEU A 110 6.11 23.62 -3.50
C LEU A 110 7.59 24.03 -3.67
N ASP A 111 8.17 23.87 -4.87
CA ASP A 111 9.53 24.33 -5.17
C ASP A 111 9.68 25.83 -4.87
N GLN A 112 8.73 26.65 -5.35
CA GLN A 112 8.77 28.10 -5.15
C GLN A 112 8.27 28.50 -3.76
N ALA A 113 7.19 27.88 -3.27
CA ALA A 113 6.55 28.25 -2.01
C ALA A 113 7.36 27.85 -0.77
N CYS A 114 7.94 26.65 -0.78
CA CYS A 114 8.65 26.09 0.38
C CYS A 114 10.18 26.16 0.27
N HIS A 115 10.73 26.21 -0.96
CA HIS A 115 12.18 26.16 -1.17
C HIS A 115 12.76 27.42 -1.84
N GLY A 116 11.91 28.28 -2.43
CA GLY A 116 12.37 29.49 -3.12
C GLY A 116 13.17 29.20 -4.39
N GLU A 117 13.02 28.01 -4.95
CA GLU A 117 13.77 27.51 -6.09
C GLU A 117 12.83 27.18 -7.26
N SER A 118 13.37 27.11 -8.47
CA SER A 118 12.68 26.55 -9.64
C SER A 118 13.36 25.25 -10.03
N GLY A 119 12.60 24.16 -10.13
CA GLY A 119 13.14 22.86 -10.53
C GLY A 119 13.78 22.86 -11.93
N TYR A 120 13.33 23.76 -12.81
CA TYR A 120 13.95 24.01 -14.12
C TYR A 120 14.03 25.51 -14.40
N ASN A 121 15.18 25.96 -14.90
CA ASN A 121 15.34 27.33 -15.39
C ASN A 121 15.21 27.31 -16.92
N SER A 122 14.27 28.09 -17.45
CA SER A 122 14.15 28.36 -18.89
C SER A 122 15.15 29.40 -19.33
#